data_AF-A0AAV9REX5-F1
#
_entry.id   AF-A0AAV9REX5-F1
#
_cell.length_a   1.000
_cell.length_b   1.000
_cell.length_c   1.000
_cell.angle_alpha   90.00
_cell.angle_beta   90.00
_cell.angle_gamma   90.00
#
_symmetry.space_group_name_H-M   'P 1'
#
loop_
_entity.id
_entity.type
_entity.pdbx_description
1 polymer ?
#
loop_
_entity_poly.entity_id
_entity_poly.type
_entity_poly.pdbx_seq_one_letter_code
_entity_poly.pdbx_strand_id
1 'polypeptide(L)'
;MRRLKNNRLFVYVLLLSLQVHQHLPVYSAGIRDFQTQLEHLQIQQAKLVETLTHDKSCQKMQMLLEKITAIHQQYRKDRVTGKLSYNDEQIHKFEKIHLSSHIKRVKSLFREECVQRFKELLASTRTWSSVLLEMQTRLQDFNSFSAGLLADLEISEQQQNKAMDRILGSPQFGRAEQQPEITCRDKDQMVSRMHGLRDEMELLVRELQCNNSIIESLGVVSSSAALGASPTRPSTL
;
A
#
# COMPACT_ATOMS: atom_id res chain seq x y z
N MET A 1 -18.54 -14.34 40.37
CA MET A 1 -18.44 -13.10 39.55
C MET A 1 -17.02 -12.66 39.14
N ARG A 2 -15.96 -12.84 39.95
CA ARG A 2 -14.57 -12.43 39.56
C ARG A 2 -13.97 -13.29 38.42
N ARG A 3 -14.21 -14.61 38.41
CA ARG A 3 -13.76 -15.52 37.34
C ARG A 3 -14.31 -15.16 35.94
N LEU A 4 -15.59 -14.77 35.87
CA LEU A 4 -16.26 -14.38 34.62
C LEU A 4 -15.66 -13.13 33.94
N LYS A 5 -15.12 -12.18 34.71
CA LYS A 5 -14.45 -10.98 34.14
C LYS A 5 -13.07 -11.31 33.59
N ASN A 6 -12.35 -12.24 34.20
CA ASN A 6 -11.03 -12.68 33.72
C ASN A 6 -11.14 -13.50 32.43
N ASN A 7 -12.18 -14.33 32.25
CA ASN A 7 -12.41 -15.05 31.00
C ASN A 7 -12.74 -14.15 29.81
N ARG A 8 -13.53 -13.08 30.03
CA ARG A 8 -13.82 -12.10 28.96
C ARG A 8 -12.55 -11.37 28.48
N LEU A 9 -11.63 -11.06 29.41
CA LEU A 9 -10.36 -10.43 29.08
C LEU A 9 -9.46 -11.35 28.25
N PHE A 10 -9.41 -12.64 28.61
CA PHE A 10 -8.63 -13.64 27.90
C PHE A 10 -9.14 -13.87 26.46
N VAL A 11 -10.46 -13.94 26.28
CA VAL A 11 -11.08 -14.07 24.95
C VAL A 11 -10.81 -12.84 24.08
N TYR A 12 -10.85 -11.62 24.64
CA TYR A 12 -10.55 -10.39 23.90
C TYR A 12 -9.10 -10.34 23.42
N VAL A 13 -8.15 -10.74 24.27
CA VAL A 13 -6.71 -10.77 23.94
C VAL A 13 -6.41 -11.79 22.85
N LEU A 14 -7.05 -12.96 22.90
CA LEU A 14 -6.92 -13.99 21.86
C LEU A 14 -7.47 -13.50 20.51
N LEU A 15 -8.62 -12.83 20.50
CA LEU A 15 -9.21 -12.23 19.30
C LEU A 15 -8.29 -11.16 18.69
N LEU A 16 -7.74 -10.26 19.52
CA LEU A 16 -6.79 -9.23 19.08
C LEU A 16 -5.50 -9.85 18.52
N SER A 17 -4.97 -10.88 19.16
CA SER A 17 -3.77 -11.58 18.70
C SER A 17 -3.99 -12.28 17.35
N LEU A 18 -5.18 -12.86 17.15
CA LEU A 18 -5.58 -13.46 15.88
C LEU A 18 -5.67 -12.40 14.78
N GLN A 19 -6.25 -11.24 15.08
CA GLN A 19 -6.39 -10.14 14.13
C GLN A 19 -5.03 -9.58 13.70
N VAL A 20 -4.08 -9.42 14.63
CA VAL A 20 -2.68 -9.06 14.30
C VAL A 20 -2.05 -10.11 13.40
N HIS A 21 -2.17 -11.40 13.77
CA HIS A 21 -1.52 -12.50 13.04
C HIS A 21 -2.06 -12.66 11.61
N GLN A 22 -3.37 -12.46 11.41
CA GLN A 22 -4.00 -12.60 10.09
C GLN A 22 -3.71 -11.42 9.17
N HIS A 23 -3.73 -10.19 9.69
CA HIS A 23 -3.66 -8.99 8.85
C HIS A 23 -2.23 -8.53 8.56
N LEU A 24 -1.29 -8.71 9.49
CA LEU A 24 0.08 -8.22 9.34
C LEU A 24 0.81 -8.79 8.10
N PRO A 25 0.72 -10.10 7.78
CA PRO A 25 1.34 -10.65 6.58
C PRO A 25 0.78 -10.05 5.29
N VAL A 26 -0.54 -9.84 5.22
CA VAL A 26 -1.23 -9.26 4.05
C VAL A 26 -0.72 -7.84 3.79
N TYR A 27 -0.57 -7.03 4.83
CA TYR A 27 -0.04 -5.67 4.69
C TYR A 27 1.44 -5.65 4.33
N SER A 28 2.26 -6.51 4.94
CA SER A 28 3.69 -6.61 4.59
C SER A 28 3.89 -7.01 3.13
N ALA A 29 3.05 -7.91 2.61
CA ALA A 29 3.05 -8.28 1.19
C ALA A 29 2.64 -7.09 0.31
N GLY A 30 1.54 -6.40 0.66
CA GLY A 30 1.09 -5.22 -0.08
C GLY A 30 2.12 -4.08 -0.12
N ILE A 31 2.84 -3.83 0.98
CA ILE A 31 3.91 -2.83 1.02
C ILE A 31 5.05 -3.20 0.07
N ARG A 32 5.45 -4.47 0.05
CA ARG A 32 6.48 -4.97 -0.87
C ARG A 32 6.05 -4.85 -2.34
N ASP A 33 4.78 -5.09 -2.63
CA ASP A 33 4.22 -4.90 -3.98
C ASP A 33 4.30 -3.42 -4.40
N PHE A 34 3.97 -2.49 -3.48
CA PHE A 34 4.11 -1.06 -3.75
C PHE A 34 5.56 -0.64 -3.98
N GLN A 35 6.50 -1.16 -3.19
CA GLN A 35 7.93 -0.91 -3.40
C GLN A 35 8.36 -1.35 -4.80
N THR A 36 7.99 -2.57 -5.20
CA THR A 36 8.31 -3.12 -6.53
C THR A 36 7.72 -2.26 -7.66
N GLN A 37 6.46 -1.84 -7.52
CA GLN A 37 5.82 -0.96 -8.50
C GLN A 37 6.48 0.42 -8.55
N LEU A 38 6.87 0.99 -7.41
CA LEU A 38 7.56 2.28 -7.34
C LEU A 38 8.94 2.22 -7.99
N GLU A 39 9.71 1.15 -7.76
CA GLU A 39 10.99 0.90 -8.44
C GLU A 39 10.80 0.85 -9.96
N HIS A 40 9.77 0.14 -10.43
CA HIS A 40 9.45 0.10 -11.86
C HIS A 40 9.11 1.50 -12.41
N LEU A 41 8.30 2.29 -11.70
CA LEU A 41 8.00 3.67 -12.09
C LEU A 41 9.25 4.56 -12.14
N GLN A 42 10.16 4.42 -11.17
CA GLN A 42 11.44 5.15 -11.16
C GLN A 42 12.31 4.78 -12.37
N ILE A 43 12.39 3.50 -12.73
CA ILE A 43 13.11 3.04 -13.92
C ILE A 43 12.49 3.64 -15.19
N GLN A 44 11.16 3.62 -15.31
CA GLN A 44 10.49 4.22 -16.46
C GLN A 44 10.72 5.74 -16.54
N GLN A 45 10.69 6.43 -15.40
CA GLN A 45 10.99 7.86 -15.31
C GLN A 45 12.43 8.16 -15.74
N ALA A 46 13.42 7.38 -15.27
CA ALA A 46 14.81 7.54 -15.66
C ALA A 46 15.00 7.40 -17.18
N LYS A 47 14.35 6.41 -17.81
CA LYS A 47 14.37 6.22 -19.27
C LYS A 47 13.77 7.39 -20.04
N LEU A 48 12.68 7.98 -19.53
CA LEU A 48 12.08 9.17 -20.15
C LEU A 48 12.99 10.39 -20.04
N VAL A 49 13.62 10.60 -18.88
CA VAL A 49 14.59 11.68 -18.68
C VAL A 49 15.76 11.52 -19.64
N GLU A 50 16.33 10.32 -19.76
CA GLU A 50 17.42 10.02 -20.70
C GLU A 50 16.99 10.35 -22.15
N THR A 51 15.83 9.87 -22.57
CA THR A 51 15.28 10.15 -23.91
C THR A 51 15.12 11.66 -24.15
N LEU A 52 14.66 12.41 -23.15
CA LEU A 52 14.48 13.86 -23.25
C LEU A 52 15.81 14.60 -23.34
N THR A 53 16.85 14.18 -22.61
CA THR A 53 18.18 14.79 -22.69
C THR A 53 18.83 14.63 -24.06
N HIS A 54 18.47 13.57 -24.80
CA HIS A 54 18.92 13.34 -26.16
C HIS A 54 18.01 13.97 -27.23
N ASP A 55 16.90 14.61 -26.84
CA ASP A 55 15.99 15.24 -27.79
C ASP A 55 16.58 16.54 -28.37
N LYS A 56 16.85 16.52 -29.69
CA LYS A 56 17.36 17.66 -30.45
C LYS A 56 16.28 18.35 -31.29
N SER A 57 15.00 18.05 -31.08
CA SER A 57 13.91 18.55 -31.92
C SER A 57 13.83 20.07 -31.92
N CYS A 58 13.96 20.71 -30.75
CA CYS A 58 14.02 22.17 -30.63
C CYS A 58 15.20 22.77 -31.42
N GLN A 59 16.39 22.17 -31.32
CA GLN A 59 17.59 22.63 -32.03
C GLN A 59 17.44 22.47 -33.55
N LYS A 60 16.88 21.35 -34.01
CA LYS A 60 16.58 21.11 -35.44
C LYS A 60 15.57 22.13 -35.98
N MET A 61 14.51 22.41 -35.21
CA MET A 61 13.49 23.41 -35.59
C MET A 61 14.07 24.82 -35.63
N GLN A 62 14.91 25.17 -34.64
CA GLN A 62 15.59 26.47 -34.58
C GLN A 62 16.48 26.70 -35.81
N MET A 63 17.30 25.71 -36.19
CA MET A 63 18.13 25.78 -37.40
C MET A 63 17.28 25.98 -38.67
N LEU A 64 16.15 25.31 -38.79
CA LEU A 64 15.25 25.49 -39.93
C LEU A 64 14.60 26.87 -39.93
N LEU A 65 14.24 27.39 -38.75
CA LEU A 65 13.68 28.73 -38.61
C LEU A 65 14.69 29.80 -39.01
N GLU A 66 15.97 29.63 -38.67
CA GLU A 66 17.06 30.53 -39.10
C GLU A 66 17.18 30.56 -40.63
N LYS A 67 17.14 29.39 -41.29
CA LYS A 67 17.16 29.31 -42.76
C LYS A 67 15.94 29.98 -43.40
N ILE A 68 14.74 29.74 -42.84
CA ILE A 68 13.50 30.37 -43.30
C ILE A 68 13.61 31.89 -43.15
N THR A 69 14.13 32.36 -42.02
CA THR A 69 14.28 33.78 -41.73
C THR A 69 15.27 34.45 -42.66
N ALA A 70 16.41 33.80 -42.94
CA ALA A 70 17.41 34.28 -43.89
C ALA A 70 16.83 34.46 -45.30
N ILE A 71 16.12 33.44 -45.82
CA ILE A 71 15.46 33.53 -47.13
C ILE A 71 14.40 34.66 -47.14
N HIS A 72 13.59 34.75 -46.08
CA HIS A 72 12.58 35.81 -45.98
C HIS A 72 13.21 37.22 -45.95
N GLN A 73 14.34 37.40 -45.26
CA GLN A 73 15.08 38.65 -45.26
C GLN A 73 15.64 38.98 -46.65
N GLN A 74 16.15 37.97 -47.37
CA GLN A 74 16.62 38.16 -48.75
C GLN A 74 15.48 38.58 -49.68
N TYR A 75 14.32 37.93 -49.58
CA TYR A 75 13.12 38.29 -50.36
C TYR A 75 12.67 39.73 -50.11
N ARG A 76 12.82 40.22 -48.88
CA ARG A 76 12.53 41.61 -48.56
C ARG A 76 13.49 42.58 -49.27
N LYS A 77 14.76 42.22 -49.44
CA LYS A 77 15.75 43.02 -50.18
C LYS A 77 15.46 43.00 -51.67
N ASP A 78 15.26 41.81 -52.25
CA ASP A 78 14.94 41.64 -53.67
C ASP A 78 13.71 42.46 -54.08
N ARG A 79 12.68 42.48 -53.21
CA ARG A 79 11.46 43.28 -53.43
C ARG A 79 11.72 44.79 -53.47
N VAL A 80 12.68 45.30 -52.68
CA VAL A 80 13.04 46.72 -52.70
C VAL A 80 13.85 47.05 -53.96
N THR A 81 14.71 46.13 -54.41
CA THR A 81 15.50 46.27 -55.65
C THR A 81 14.62 46.31 -56.91
N GLY A 82 13.46 45.65 -56.89
CA GLY A 82 12.40 45.76 -57.90
C GLY A 82 12.65 44.94 -59.19
N LYS A 83 13.87 44.92 -59.73
CA LYS A 83 14.25 44.10 -60.88
C LYS A 83 15.54 43.33 -60.59
N LEU A 84 15.46 42.00 -60.61
CA LEU A 84 16.61 41.11 -60.41
C LEU A 84 17.35 40.85 -61.73
N SER A 85 18.65 40.59 -61.64
CA SER A 85 19.41 40.07 -62.78
C SER A 85 18.99 38.63 -63.08
N TYR A 86 19.31 38.10 -64.27
CA TYR A 86 18.95 36.73 -64.62
C TYR A 86 19.46 35.71 -63.59
N ASN A 87 20.69 35.85 -63.11
CA ASN A 87 21.28 34.93 -62.14
C ASN A 87 20.58 35.03 -60.78
N ASP A 88 20.33 36.26 -60.30
CA ASP A 88 19.63 36.48 -59.03
C ASP A 88 18.19 35.97 -59.08
N GLU A 89 17.53 36.09 -60.23
CA GLU A 89 16.19 35.53 -60.47
C GLU A 89 16.19 33.99 -60.38
N GLN A 90 17.25 33.32 -60.85
CA GLN A 90 17.38 31.86 -60.67
C GLN A 90 17.61 31.49 -59.20
N ILE A 91 18.48 32.23 -58.50
CA ILE A 91 18.72 32.03 -57.06
C ILE A 91 17.41 32.20 -56.28
N HIS A 92 16.66 33.27 -56.55
CA HIS A 92 15.36 33.55 -55.92
C HIS A 92 14.36 32.39 -56.11
N LYS A 93 14.31 31.80 -57.32
CA LYS A 93 13.48 30.62 -57.62
C LYS A 93 13.92 29.38 -56.83
N PHE A 94 15.22 29.13 -56.70
CA PHE A 94 15.74 28.03 -55.87
C PHE A 94 15.42 28.23 -54.40
N GLU A 95 15.64 29.43 -53.88
CA GLU A 95 15.29 29.80 -52.51
C GLU A 95 13.80 29.60 -52.22
N LYS A 96 12.93 29.81 -53.20
CA LYS A 96 11.47 29.58 -53.07
C LYS A 96 11.16 28.12 -52.81
N ILE A 97 11.84 27.24 -53.53
CA ILE A 97 11.71 25.78 -53.37
C ILE A 97 12.26 25.37 -52.01
N HIS A 98 13.43 25.88 -51.62
CA HIS A 98 14.03 25.61 -50.31
C HIS A 98 13.16 26.10 -49.15
N LEU A 99 12.58 27.30 -49.25
CA LEU A 99 11.67 27.85 -48.24
C LEU A 99 10.48 26.92 -48.00
N SER A 100 9.81 26.47 -49.06
CA SER A 100 8.70 25.51 -48.96
C SER A 100 9.14 24.20 -48.31
N SER A 101 10.32 23.68 -48.69
CA SER A 101 10.90 22.48 -48.10
C SER A 101 11.20 22.62 -46.60
N HIS A 102 11.84 23.72 -46.20
CA HIS A 102 12.13 24.00 -44.78
C HIS A 102 10.86 24.12 -43.95
N ILE A 103 9.84 24.84 -44.45
CA ILE A 103 8.54 24.98 -43.77
C ILE A 103 7.87 23.61 -43.61
N LYS A 104 7.84 22.78 -44.65
CA LYS A 104 7.30 21.40 -44.58
C LYS A 104 8.04 20.58 -43.53
N ARG A 105 9.37 20.68 -43.48
CA ARG A 105 10.20 19.95 -42.51
C ARG A 105 9.93 20.42 -41.07
N VAL A 106 9.79 21.72 -40.82
CA VAL A 106 9.39 22.23 -39.49
C VAL A 106 8.03 21.68 -39.07
N LYS A 107 7.05 21.70 -39.97
CA LYS A 107 5.70 21.18 -39.68
C LYS A 107 5.70 19.69 -39.36
N SER A 108 6.46 18.90 -40.13
CA SER A 108 6.63 17.45 -39.90
C SER A 108 7.31 17.18 -38.56
N LEU A 109 8.48 17.81 -38.29
CA LEU A 109 9.16 17.69 -37.00
C LEU A 109 8.24 18.01 -35.82
N PHE A 110 7.49 19.09 -35.91
CA PHE A 110 6.58 19.49 -34.84
C PHE A 110 5.47 18.45 -34.61
N ARG A 111 4.80 17.97 -35.68
CA ARG A 111 3.66 17.05 -35.54
C ARG A 111 4.08 15.64 -35.20
N GLU A 112 5.11 15.13 -35.87
CA GLU A 112 5.49 13.71 -35.85
C GLU A 112 6.50 13.42 -34.73
N GLU A 113 7.38 14.36 -34.39
CA GLU A 113 8.32 14.17 -33.29
C GLU A 113 7.79 14.83 -31.99
N CYS A 114 7.59 16.15 -31.99
CA CYS A 114 7.30 16.86 -30.74
C CYS A 114 5.92 16.54 -30.15
N VAL A 115 4.86 16.70 -30.96
CA VAL A 115 3.48 16.49 -30.50
C VAL A 115 3.23 15.03 -30.16
N GLN A 116 3.79 14.10 -30.94
CA GLN A 116 3.62 12.67 -30.68
C GLN A 116 4.29 12.25 -29.37
N ARG A 117 5.56 12.62 -29.14
CA ARG A 117 6.24 12.36 -27.86
C ARG A 117 5.52 13.00 -26.68
N PHE A 118 5.02 14.23 -26.84
CA PHE A 118 4.25 14.89 -25.79
C PHE A 118 2.99 14.10 -25.41
N LYS A 119 2.26 13.56 -26.41
CA LYS A 119 1.09 12.70 -26.15
C LYS A 119 1.46 11.41 -25.43
N GLU A 120 2.56 10.77 -25.82
CA GLU A 120 3.06 9.56 -25.16
C GLU A 120 3.43 9.82 -23.69
N LEU A 121 4.18 10.90 -23.43
CA LEU A 121 4.52 11.33 -22.08
C LEU A 121 3.28 11.63 -21.24
N LEU A 122 2.29 12.31 -21.81
CA LEU A 122 1.04 12.62 -21.14
C LEU A 122 0.26 11.34 -20.79
N ALA A 123 0.23 10.37 -21.69
CA ALA A 123 -0.39 9.07 -21.44
C ALA A 123 0.32 8.31 -20.30
N SER A 124 1.65 8.23 -20.34
CA SER A 124 2.44 7.62 -19.26
C SER A 124 2.21 8.31 -17.92
N THR A 125 2.21 9.65 -17.90
CA THR A 125 2.00 10.44 -16.67
C THR A 125 0.62 10.15 -16.06
N ARG A 126 -0.42 10.01 -16.88
CA ARG A 126 -1.76 9.64 -16.39
C ARG A 126 -1.77 8.25 -15.76
N THR A 127 -1.15 7.27 -16.42
CA THR A 127 -1.02 5.91 -15.88
C THR A 127 -0.28 5.91 -14.55
N TRP A 128 0.86 6.60 -14.47
CA TRP A 128 1.65 6.70 -13.24
C TRP A 128 0.89 7.39 -12.11
N SER A 129 0.20 8.49 -12.42
CA SER A 129 -0.59 9.23 -11.43
C SER A 129 -1.71 8.35 -10.87
N SER A 130 -2.36 7.55 -11.71
CA SER A 130 -3.39 6.59 -11.26
C SER A 130 -2.82 5.54 -10.30
N VAL A 131 -1.67 4.96 -10.65
CA VAL A 131 -1.00 3.95 -9.81
C VAL A 131 -0.56 4.55 -8.48
N LEU A 132 0.06 5.73 -8.50
CA LEU A 132 0.49 6.42 -7.27
C LEU A 132 -0.69 6.78 -6.37
N LEU A 133 -1.82 7.21 -6.95
CA LEU A 133 -3.02 7.52 -6.18
C LEU A 133 -3.62 6.26 -5.54
N GLU A 134 -3.64 5.14 -6.26
CA GLU A 134 -4.09 3.85 -5.71
C GLU A 134 -3.20 3.41 -4.55
N MET A 135 -1.88 3.46 -4.71
CA MET A 135 -0.92 3.17 -3.64
C MET A 135 -1.15 4.08 -2.42
N GLN A 136 -1.28 5.39 -2.64
CA GLN A 136 -1.51 6.35 -1.57
C GLN A 136 -2.79 6.04 -0.80
N THR A 137 -3.89 5.76 -1.51
CA THR A 137 -5.18 5.41 -0.90
C THR A 137 -5.05 4.16 -0.04
N ARG A 138 -4.46 3.09 -0.58
CA ARG A 138 -4.27 1.83 0.16
C ARG A 138 -3.33 1.97 1.36
N LEU A 139 -2.30 2.82 1.27
CA LEU A 139 -1.42 3.13 2.40
C LEU A 139 -2.14 3.95 3.48
N GLN A 140 -3.04 4.86 3.10
CA GLN A 140 -3.89 5.59 4.05
C GLN A 140 -4.87 4.66 4.77
N ASP A 141 -5.48 3.72 4.05
CA ASP A 141 -6.36 2.70 4.64
C ASP A 141 -5.59 1.83 5.64
N PHE A 142 -4.38 1.40 5.27
CA PHE A 142 -3.50 0.66 6.17
C PHE A 142 -3.11 1.46 7.41
N ASN A 143 -2.75 2.74 7.25
CA ASN A 143 -2.40 3.61 8.36
C ASN A 143 -3.59 3.78 9.33
N SER A 144 -4.79 3.94 8.80
CA SER A 144 -6.02 4.06 9.59
C SER A 144 -6.33 2.77 10.34
N PHE A 145 -6.22 1.62 9.67
CA PHE A 145 -6.40 0.29 10.28
C PHE A 145 -5.38 0.03 11.39
N SER A 146 -4.10 0.28 11.12
CA SER A 146 -3.02 0.04 12.09
C SER A 146 -3.12 0.95 13.31
N ALA A 147 -3.52 2.22 13.13
CA ALA A 147 -3.78 3.13 14.25
C ALA A 147 -4.93 2.61 15.15
N GLY A 148 -6.01 2.10 14.55
CA GLY A 148 -7.11 1.48 15.29
C GLY A 148 -6.65 0.23 16.06
N LEU A 149 -5.92 -0.66 15.39
CA LEU A 149 -5.38 -1.88 16.01
C LEU A 149 -4.42 -1.58 17.17
N LEU A 150 -3.57 -0.56 17.03
CA LEU A 150 -2.65 -0.14 18.08
C LEU A 150 -3.40 0.41 19.30
N ALA A 151 -4.45 1.20 19.09
CA ALA A 151 -5.30 1.71 20.17
C ALA A 151 -6.02 0.56 20.92
N ASP A 152 -6.54 -0.44 20.19
CA ASP A 152 -7.17 -1.61 20.79
C ASP A 152 -6.17 -2.44 21.62
N LEU A 153 -4.94 -2.61 21.11
CA LEU A 153 -3.85 -3.27 21.83
C LEU A 153 -3.47 -2.52 23.11
N GLU A 154 -3.35 -1.19 23.06
CA GLU A 154 -3.04 -0.36 24.22
C GLU A 154 -4.14 -0.44 25.29
N ILE A 155 -5.42 -0.40 24.88
CA ILE A 155 -6.56 -0.59 25.80
C ILE A 155 -6.49 -1.97 26.44
N SER A 156 -6.22 -3.02 25.66
CA SER A 156 -6.09 -4.39 26.15
C SER A 156 -4.96 -4.53 27.15
N GLU A 157 -3.78 -3.99 26.83
CA GLU A 157 -2.61 -3.98 27.72
C GLU A 157 -2.93 -3.27 29.05
N GLN A 158 -3.54 -2.09 29.01
CA GLN A 158 -3.94 -1.37 30.22
C GLN A 158 -4.93 -2.17 31.07
N GLN A 159 -5.87 -2.89 30.45
CA GLN A 159 -6.82 -3.73 31.17
C GLN A 159 -6.13 -4.96 31.79
N GLN A 160 -5.18 -5.57 31.10
CA GLN A 160 -4.37 -6.67 31.62
C GLN A 160 -3.51 -6.22 32.80
N ASN A 161 -2.81 -5.09 32.69
CA ASN A 161 -2.00 -4.53 33.78
C ASN A 161 -2.87 -4.27 35.02
N LYS A 162 -4.04 -3.64 34.85
CA LYS A 162 -5.01 -3.46 35.95
C LYS A 162 -5.49 -4.78 36.56
N ALA A 163 -5.66 -5.83 35.76
CA ALA A 163 -6.04 -7.15 36.27
C ALA A 163 -4.89 -7.79 37.04
N MET A 164 -3.66 -7.66 36.56
CA MET A 164 -2.44 -8.16 37.19
C MET A 164 -2.18 -7.46 38.53
N ASP A 165 -2.29 -6.14 38.59
CA ASP A 165 -2.17 -5.34 39.81
C ASP A 165 -3.18 -5.77 40.88
N ARG A 166 -4.41 -6.15 40.47
CA ARG A 166 -5.42 -6.68 41.40
C ARG A 166 -5.09 -8.07 41.92
N ILE A 167 -4.42 -8.89 41.10
CA ILE A 167 -3.99 -10.23 41.50
C ILE A 167 -2.80 -10.13 42.46
N LEU A 168 -1.80 -9.31 42.12
CA LEU A 168 -0.59 -9.08 42.92
C LEU A 168 -0.87 -8.28 44.20
N GLY A 169 -1.78 -7.31 44.13
CA GLY A 169 -2.22 -6.48 45.25
C GLY A 169 -3.31 -7.11 46.11
N SER A 170 -3.81 -8.31 45.77
CA SER A 170 -4.66 -9.08 46.68
C SER A 170 -3.77 -9.66 47.77
N PRO A 171 -3.85 -9.20 49.03
CA PRO A 171 -3.19 -9.90 50.11
C PRO A 171 -3.77 -11.31 50.11
N GLN A 172 -2.92 -12.34 50.10
CA GLN A 172 -3.29 -13.55 50.79
C GLN A 172 -3.68 -13.12 52.20
N PHE A 173 -4.98 -13.04 52.47
CA PHE A 173 -5.49 -12.79 53.80
C PHE A 173 -5.30 -14.10 54.58
N GLY A 174 -4.06 -14.35 54.95
CA GLY A 174 -3.74 -15.14 56.12
C GLY A 174 -4.31 -14.40 57.32
N ARG A 175 -5.58 -14.63 57.62
CA ARG A 175 -6.11 -14.47 58.97
C ARG A 175 -6.60 -15.84 59.40
N ALA A 176 -5.71 -16.51 60.12
CA ALA A 176 -6.09 -17.58 61.00
C ALA A 176 -7.14 -17.07 62.00
N GLU A 177 -8.06 -17.97 62.34
CA GLU A 177 -8.95 -17.95 63.50
C GLU A 177 -10.12 -16.96 63.49
N GLN A 178 -11.33 -17.50 63.30
CA GLN A 178 -12.21 -17.88 64.42
C GLN A 178 -13.45 -18.63 63.88
N GLN A 179 -13.57 -19.91 64.26
CA GLN A 179 -14.84 -20.64 64.22
C GLN A 179 -15.79 -20.05 65.27
N PRO A 180 -17.09 -20.02 64.99
CA PRO A 180 -18.07 -20.33 66.01
C PRO A 180 -18.95 -21.51 65.61
N GLU A 181 -18.94 -22.49 66.51
CA GLU A 181 -20.05 -23.36 66.93
C GLU A 181 -21.07 -23.86 65.89
N ILE A 182 -21.05 -25.18 65.76
CA ILE A 182 -21.98 -26.01 65.02
C ILE A 182 -23.31 -26.11 65.81
N THR A 183 -24.39 -25.59 65.25
CA THR A 183 -25.76 -26.01 65.62
C THR A 183 -26.60 -26.34 64.38
N CYS A 184 -27.15 -27.55 64.39
CA CYS A 184 -28.22 -28.14 63.56
C CYS A 184 -28.90 -27.26 62.48
N ARG A 185 -28.17 -26.94 61.39
CA ARG A 185 -28.74 -26.47 60.10
C ARG A 185 -27.84 -26.86 58.91
N ASP A 186 -27.26 -28.05 58.98
CA ASP A 186 -26.08 -28.44 58.21
C ASP A 186 -26.40 -29.02 56.81
N LYS A 187 -27.57 -29.66 56.65
CA LYS A 187 -27.94 -30.31 55.36
C LYS A 187 -28.32 -29.32 54.27
N ASP A 188 -29.20 -28.36 54.54
CA ASP A 188 -29.68 -27.42 53.51
C ASP A 188 -28.58 -26.47 53.02
N GLN A 189 -27.65 -26.13 53.91
CA GLN A 189 -26.48 -25.31 53.58
C GLN A 189 -25.50 -26.09 52.70
N MET A 190 -25.29 -27.39 52.99
CA MET A 190 -24.47 -28.28 52.17
C MET A 190 -25.09 -28.53 50.78
N VAL A 191 -26.40 -28.74 50.72
CA VAL A 191 -27.14 -28.90 49.44
C VAL A 191 -27.04 -27.64 48.59
N SER A 192 -27.17 -26.45 49.19
CA SER A 192 -27.03 -25.18 48.46
C SER A 192 -25.61 -24.97 47.93
N ARG A 193 -24.59 -25.35 48.72
CA ARG A 193 -23.19 -25.32 48.27
C ARG A 193 -22.91 -26.31 47.14
N MET A 194 -23.49 -27.52 47.20
CA MET A 194 -23.36 -28.52 46.14
C MET A 194 -24.02 -28.07 44.83
N HIS A 195 -25.20 -27.43 44.91
CA HIS A 195 -25.85 -26.86 43.73
C HIS A 195 -25.03 -25.74 43.10
N GLY A 196 -24.51 -24.81 43.92
CA GLY A 196 -23.62 -23.76 43.42
C GLY A 196 -22.35 -24.32 42.78
N LEU A 197 -21.76 -25.37 43.36
CA LEU A 197 -20.58 -26.02 42.79
C LEU A 197 -20.89 -26.68 41.45
N ARG A 198 -22.03 -27.38 41.34
CA ARG A 198 -22.49 -28.01 40.09
C ARG A 198 -22.67 -26.96 38.99
N ASP A 199 -23.32 -25.84 39.30
CA ASP A 199 -23.57 -24.77 38.34
C ASP A 199 -22.26 -24.09 37.88
N GLU A 200 -21.29 -23.91 38.80
CA GLU A 200 -19.94 -23.45 38.42
C GLU A 200 -19.19 -24.46 37.54
N MET A 201 -19.33 -25.76 37.81
CA MET A 201 -18.71 -26.82 37.01
C MET A 201 -19.32 -26.90 35.61
N GLU A 202 -20.64 -26.74 35.50
CA GLU A 202 -21.33 -26.74 34.22
C GLU A 202 -20.94 -25.53 33.35
N LEU A 203 -20.73 -24.37 33.97
CA LEU A 203 -20.22 -23.19 33.28
C LEU A 203 -18.78 -23.42 32.78
N LEU A 204 -17.92 -23.98 33.62
CA LEU A 204 -16.54 -24.33 33.26
C LEU A 204 -16.47 -25.32 32.09
N VAL A 205 -17.35 -26.32 32.05
CA VAL A 205 -17.41 -27.29 30.95
C VAL A 205 -17.77 -26.60 29.63
N ARG A 206 -18.76 -25.71 29.63
CA ARG A 206 -19.15 -24.95 28.43
C ARG A 206 -18.01 -24.05 27.94
N GLU A 207 -17.29 -23.41 28.85
CA GLU A 207 -16.13 -22.57 28.51
C GLU A 207 -14.95 -23.41 28.00
N LEU A 208 -14.68 -24.56 28.61
CA LEU A 208 -13.65 -25.50 28.12
C LEU A 208 -13.98 -26.02 26.72
N GLN A 209 -15.24 -26.33 26.43
CA GLN A 209 -15.68 -26.69 25.08
C GLN A 209 -15.45 -25.55 24.07
N CYS A 210 -15.75 -24.31 24.46
CA CYS A 210 -15.50 -23.15 23.61
C CYS A 210 -13.99 -22.96 23.35
N ASN A 211 -13.16 -23.03 24.39
CA ASN A 211 -11.71 -22.94 24.27
C ASN A 211 -11.13 -24.05 23.39
N ASN A 212 -11.58 -25.29 23.56
CA ASN A 212 -11.13 -26.42 22.74
C ASN A 212 -11.52 -26.24 21.26
N SER A 213 -12.72 -25.75 20.97
CA SER A 213 -13.14 -25.43 19.59
C SER A 213 -12.25 -24.37 18.95
N ILE A 214 -11.83 -23.35 19.72
CA ILE A 214 -10.87 -22.33 19.25
C ILE A 214 -9.50 -22.97 18.99
N ILE A 215 -8.99 -23.80 19.90
CA ILE A 215 -7.69 -24.49 19.74
C ILE A 215 -7.70 -25.39 18.48
N GLU A 216 -8.77 -26.14 18.26
CA GLU A 216 -8.92 -26.99 17.07
C GLU A 216 -8.92 -26.16 15.78
N SER A 217 -9.59 -25.00 15.77
CA SER A 217 -9.55 -24.07 14.62
C SER A 217 -8.14 -23.53 14.34
N LEU A 218 -7.34 -23.29 15.39
CA LEU A 218 -5.93 -22.86 15.29
C LEU A 218 -5.02 -23.99 14.76
N GLY A 219 -5.27 -25.24 15.17
CA GLY A 219 -4.52 -26.41 14.70
C GLY A 219 -4.75 -26.72 13.22
N VAL A 220 -5.97 -26.55 12.72
CA VAL A 220 -6.32 -26.76 11.31
C VAL A 220 -5.72 -25.69 10.40
N VAL A 221 -5.70 -24.41 10.83
CA VAL A 221 -5.05 -23.32 10.07
C VAL A 221 -3.53 -23.49 10.01
N SER A 222 -2.92 -24.02 11.08
CA SER A 222 -1.48 -24.32 11.12
C SER A 222 -1.09 -25.47 10.19
N SER A 223 -1.91 -26.52 10.08
CA SER A 223 -1.68 -27.63 9.13
C SER A 223 -1.95 -27.24 7.67
N SER A 224 -2.90 -26.34 7.41
CA SER A 224 -3.13 -25.83 6.04
C SER A 224 -2.00 -24.92 5.55
N ALA A 225 -1.27 -24.25 6.46
CA ALA A 225 -0.08 -23.48 6.12
C ALA A 225 1.19 -24.36 5.95
N ALA A 226 1.25 -25.53 6.60
CA ALA A 226 2.39 -26.46 6.50
C ALA A 226 2.39 -27.33 5.22
N LEU A 227 1.25 -27.50 4.53
CA LEU A 227 1.15 -28.30 3.30
C LEU A 227 1.50 -27.54 2.01
N GLY A 228 1.91 -26.27 2.09
CA GLY A 228 2.28 -25.44 0.94
C GLY A 228 3.77 -25.40 0.59
N ALA A 229 4.63 -26.15 1.28
CA ALA A 229 6.08 -26.13 1.06
C ALA A 229 6.63 -27.50 0.63
N SER A 230 6.38 -27.89 -0.62
CA SER A 230 7.21 -28.88 -1.32
C SER A 230 7.96 -28.20 -2.47
N PRO A 231 9.30 -28.18 -2.47
CA PRO A 231 10.06 -27.74 -3.63
C PRO A 231 10.18 -28.91 -4.60
N THR A 232 9.31 -28.97 -5.60
CA THR A 232 9.48 -29.87 -6.73
C THR A 232 10.64 -29.33 -7.58
N ARG A 233 11.83 -29.90 -7.37
CA ARG A 233 13.00 -29.76 -8.24
C ARG A 233 12.66 -30.31 -9.64
N PRO A 234 12.82 -29.56 -10.73
CA PRO A 234 12.78 -30.14 -12.06
C PRO A 234 14.15 -30.75 -12.39
N SER A 235 14.18 -32.07 -12.53
CA SER A 235 15.20 -32.77 -13.30
C SER A 235 14.91 -32.56 -14.78
N THR A 236 15.88 -32.14 -15.56
CA THR A 236 15.93 -32.43 -17.00
C THR A 236 17.37 -32.38 -17.50
N LEU A 237 17.59 -33.27 -18.47
CA LEU A 237 18.68 -33.42 -19.44
C LEU A 237 19.43 -32.13 -19.80
#